data_AF-A0A7W6DIE2-F1
#
_entry.id   AF-A0A7W6DIE2-F1
#
_cell.length_a   1.000
_cell.length_b   1.000
_cell.length_c   1.000
_cell.angle_alpha   90.00
_cell.angle_beta   90.00
_cell.angle_gamma   90.00
#
_symmetry.space_group_name_H-M   'P 1'
#
loop_
_entity.id
_entity.type
_entity.pdbx_description
1 polymer ?
#
loop_
_entity_poly.entity_id
_entity_poly.type
_entity_poly.pdbx_seq_one_letter_code
_entity_poly.pdbx_strand_id
1 'polypeptide(L)'
;MPRIQQSFTNDRPEPINISVEPWPECFELEQGERLTLIWDTAESQEAACIDFINERELVIWPNGETHEMQYLINGEPAEERSWTFKHR
;
A
#
# COMPACT_ATOMS: atom_id res chain seq x y z
N MET A 1 1.73 9.56 18.19
CA MET A 1 2.91 9.12 17.41
C MET A 1 2.97 9.99 16.15
N PRO A 2 4.11 10.19 15.48
CA PRO A 2 4.10 10.85 14.17
C PRO A 2 3.24 10.04 13.20
N ARG A 3 2.39 10.76 12.46
CA ARG A 3 1.58 10.20 11.38
C ARG A 3 2.39 10.26 10.10
N ILE A 4 2.68 9.10 9.53
CA ILE A 4 3.44 8.96 8.29
C ILE A 4 2.49 8.75 7.12
N GLN A 5 2.88 9.30 5.97
CA GLN A 5 2.23 9.08 4.71
C GLN A 5 3.26 8.56 3.71
N GLN A 6 2.97 7.43 3.08
CA GLN A 6 3.81 6.86 2.02
C GLN A 6 2.96 6.56 0.80
N SER A 7 3.52 6.74 -0.41
CA SER A 7 2.77 6.57 -1.65
C SER A 7 3.53 5.76 -2.69
N PHE A 8 2.77 4.97 -3.45
CA PHE A 8 3.24 4.07 -4.48
C PHE A 8 2.41 4.30 -5.73
N THR A 9 3.05 4.71 -6.82
CA THR A 9 2.39 4.94 -8.11
C THR A 9 2.73 3.80 -9.05
N ASN A 10 1.75 3.26 -9.76
CA ASN A 10 2.01 2.33 -10.85
C ASN A 10 2.30 3.09 -12.15
N ASP A 11 3.58 3.24 -12.49
CA ASP A 11 3.98 3.85 -13.77
C ASP A 11 4.06 2.84 -14.94
N ARG A 12 3.75 1.57 -14.68
CA ARG A 12 3.79 0.50 -15.69
C ARG A 12 2.50 0.44 -16.50
N PRO A 13 2.55 -0.04 -17.74
CA PRO A 13 1.34 -0.21 -18.54
C PRO A 13 0.43 -1.34 -18.03
N GLU A 14 0.98 -2.34 -17.35
CA GLU A 14 0.20 -3.43 -16.75
C GLU A 14 -0.14 -3.17 -15.28
N PRO A 15 -1.24 -3.77 -14.77
CA PRO A 15 -1.58 -3.66 -13.37
C PRO A 15 -0.51 -4.31 -12.48
N ILE A 16 -0.30 -3.72 -11.31
CA ILE A 16 0.53 -4.28 -10.24
C ILE A 16 -0.33 -4.58 -9.02
N ASN A 17 0.08 -5.58 -8.25
CA ASN A 17 -0.53 -5.95 -6.98
C ASN A 17 0.36 -5.46 -5.84
N ILE A 18 -0.26 -4.86 -4.83
CA ILE A 18 0.40 -4.42 -3.61
C ILE A 18 -0.26 -5.14 -2.44
N SER A 19 0.54 -5.85 -1.64
CA SER A 19 0.09 -6.46 -0.37
C SER A 19 0.68 -5.70 0.81
N VAL A 20 -0.15 -5.36 1.79
CA VAL A 20 0.27 -4.69 3.02
C VAL A 20 0.12 -5.69 4.17
N GLU A 21 1.22 -6.09 4.80
CA GLU A 21 1.30 -7.13 5.83
C GLU A 21 1.51 -6.51 7.22
N PRO A 22 1.16 -7.17 8.34
CA PRO A 22 0.72 -8.57 8.51
C PRO A 22 -0.80 -8.78 8.47
N TRP A 23 -1.59 -7.71 8.38
CA TRP A 23 -3.03 -7.79 8.10
C TRP A 23 -3.21 -7.56 6.60
N PRO A 24 -3.34 -8.64 5.79
CA PRO A 24 -3.14 -8.52 4.37
C PRO A 24 -4.28 -7.74 3.73
N GLU A 25 -4.03 -6.46 3.51
CA GLU A 25 -4.81 -5.63 2.59
C GLU A 25 -4.12 -5.69 1.23
N CYS A 26 -4.86 -6.04 0.18
CA CYS A 26 -4.30 -6.30 -1.14
C CYS A 26 -4.97 -5.42 -2.18
N PHE A 27 -4.18 -4.61 -2.89
CA PHE A 27 -4.67 -3.65 -3.86
C PHE A 27 -4.11 -3.95 -5.25
N GLU A 28 -4.98 -3.94 -6.26
CA GLU A 28 -4.58 -3.87 -7.67
C GLU A 28 -4.55 -2.39 -8.08
N LEU A 29 -3.39 -1.93 -8.58
CA LEU A 29 -3.22 -0.60 -9.15
C LEU A 29 -3.10 -0.67 -10.66
N GLU A 30 -4.02 0.01 -11.34
CA GLU A 30 -3.94 0.24 -12.79
C GLU A 30 -2.82 1.24 -13.11
N GLN A 31 -2.45 1.33 -14.38
CA GLN A 31 -1.53 2.35 -14.86
C GLN A 31 -1.96 3.76 -14.42
N GLY A 32 -1.05 4.48 -13.77
CA GLY A 32 -1.25 5.83 -13.28
C GLY A 32 -1.97 5.93 -11.94
N GLU A 33 -2.49 4.82 -11.38
CA GLU A 33 -3.06 4.83 -10.04
C GLU A 33 -1.97 4.92 -8.97
N ARG A 34 -2.31 5.62 -7.88
CA ARG A 34 -1.44 5.80 -6.72
C ARG A 34 -2.10 5.31 -5.45
N LEU A 35 -1.51 4.32 -4.81
CA LEU A 35 -1.84 3.93 -3.44
C LEU A 35 -1.10 4.83 -2.46
N THR A 36 -1.81 5.36 -1.48
CA THR A 36 -1.26 6.11 -0.36
C THR A 36 -1.64 5.40 0.94
N LEU A 37 -0.64 5.05 1.74
CA LEU A 37 -0.76 4.46 3.06
C LEU A 37 -0.54 5.55 4.11
N ILE A 38 -1.39 5.60 5.13
CA ILE A 38 -1.27 6.57 6.23
C ILE A 38 -1.42 5.85 7.57
N TRP A 39 -0.42 5.93 8.44
CA TRP A 39 -0.43 5.26 9.75
C TRP A 39 0.51 5.94 10.77
N ASP A 40 0.43 5.50 12.02
CA ASP A 40 1.24 6.02 13.12
C ASP A 40 2.48 5.14 13.34
N THR A 41 3.67 5.75 13.35
CA THR A 41 4.94 5.02 13.62
C THR A 41 5.82 5.72 14.65
N ALA A 42 6.93 5.12 15.07
CA ALA A 42 7.91 5.77 15.94
C ALA A 42 8.92 6.59 15.11
N GLU A 43 9.28 7.80 15.55
CA GLU A 43 10.15 8.75 14.81
C GLU A 43 11.54 8.20 14.43
N SER A 44 12.04 7.18 15.12
CA SER A 44 13.41 6.69 14.98
C SER A 44 13.56 5.42 14.14
N GLN A 45 12.47 4.91 13.55
CA GLN A 45 12.50 3.68 12.75
C GLN A 45 12.20 3.98 11.28
N GLU A 46 12.75 3.15 10.41
CA GLU A 46 12.32 3.10 9.01
C GLU A 46 10.81 2.85 8.98
N ALA A 47 10.05 3.66 8.22
CA ALA A 47 8.59 3.65 8.32
C ALA A 47 7.99 2.31 7.86
N ALA A 48 8.56 1.69 6.84
CA ALA A 48 8.13 0.40 6.31
C ALA A 48 9.29 -0.32 5.63
N CYS A 49 9.29 -1.65 5.71
CA CYS A 49 10.08 -2.49 4.81
C CYS A 49 9.28 -2.73 3.52
N ILE A 50 9.94 -2.67 2.37
CA ILE A 50 9.31 -2.84 1.06
C ILE A 50 10.14 -3.84 0.26
N ASP A 51 9.48 -4.84 -0.30
CA ASP A 51 10.13 -5.84 -1.16
C ASP A 51 9.30 -6.14 -2.40
N PHE A 52 9.97 -6.51 -3.49
CA PHE A 52 9.34 -6.92 -4.73
C PHE A 52 9.41 -8.44 -4.85
N ILE A 53 8.26 -9.12 -4.85
CA ILE A 53 8.21 -10.57 -5.10
C ILE A 53 8.57 -10.83 -6.56
N ASN A 54 8.10 -9.97 -7.47
CA ASN A 54 8.41 -10.00 -8.88
C ASN A 54 8.17 -8.61 -9.50
N GLU A 55 8.17 -8.54 -10.83
CA GLU A 55 7.97 -7.29 -11.57
C GLU A 55 6.59 -6.64 -11.36
N ARG A 56 5.58 -7.38 -10.88
CA ARG A 56 4.20 -6.89 -10.73
C ARG A 56 3.67 -6.99 -9.30
N GLU A 57 4.47 -7.46 -8.36
CA GLU A 57 4.04 -7.71 -6.99
C GLU A 57 4.97 -7.02 -5.99
N LEU A 58 4.38 -6.12 -5.20
CA LEU A 58 5.01 -5.39 -4.12
C LEU A 58 4.44 -5.87 -2.79
N VAL A 59 5.29 -6.10 -1.80
CA VAL A 59 4.88 -6.32 -0.42
C VAL A 59 5.44 -5.21 0.45
N ILE A 60 4.59 -4.71 1.34
CA ILE A 60 4.89 -3.64 2.27
C ILE A 60 4.64 -4.16 3.68
N TRP A 61 5.64 -4.03 4.55
CA TRP A 61 5.52 -4.27 5.99
C TRP A 61 5.68 -2.94 6.73
N PRO A 62 4.60 -2.23 7.05
CA PRO A 62 4.66 -0.99 7.82
C PRO A 62 5.11 -1.28 9.25
N ASN A 63 6.03 -0.45 9.75
CA ASN A 63 6.42 -0.45 11.15
C ASN A 63 5.53 0.53 11.92
N GLY A 64 5.05 0.15 13.11
CA GLY A 64 4.23 1.01 13.97
C GLY A 64 2.84 0.43 14.26
N GLU A 65 1.92 1.31 14.63
CA GLU A 65 0.51 0.96 14.85
C GLU A 65 -0.25 1.05 13.53
N THR A 66 -0.78 -0.07 13.08
CA THR A 66 -1.45 -0.21 11.78
C THR A 66 -2.94 -0.49 11.91
N HIS A 67 -3.48 -0.60 13.13
CA HIS A 67 -4.91 -0.87 13.36
C HIS A 67 -5.83 0.20 12.77
N GLU A 68 -5.37 1.46 12.76
CA GLU A 68 -6.10 2.60 12.18
C GLU A 68 -5.46 3.10 10.87
N MET A 69 -4.73 2.21 10.17
CA MET A 69 -4.12 2.54 8.88
C MET A 69 -5.21 2.91 7.85
N GLN A 70 -4.96 3.99 7.12
CA GLN A 70 -5.84 4.42 6.04
C GLN A 70 -5.20 4.11 4.68
N TYR A 71 -6.03 3.62 3.77
CA TYR A 71 -5.65 3.29 2.41
C TYR A 71 -6.39 4.23 1.47
N LEU A 72 -5.65 4.99 0.66
CA LEU A 72 -6.23 5.86 -0.36
C LEU A 72 -5.73 5.44 -1.74
N ILE A 73 -6.62 5.30 -2.72
CA ILE A 73 -6.23 5.19 -4.13
C ILE A 73 -6.65 6.48 -4.83
N ASN A 74 -5.67 7.18 -5.40
CA ASN A 74 -5.84 8.49 -6.02
C ASN A 74 -6.44 9.56 -5.07
N GLY A 75 -6.24 9.40 -3.76
CA GLY A 75 -6.76 10.30 -2.73
C GLY A 75 -8.12 9.92 -2.17
N GLU A 76 -8.79 8.93 -2.73
CA GLU A 76 -10.09 8.43 -2.25
C GLU A 76 -9.91 7.19 -1.37
N PRO A 77 -10.75 6.99 -0.32
CA PRO A 77 -10.73 5.79 0.50
C PRO A 77 -10.79 4.50 -0.33
N ALA A 78 -9.91 3.55 -0.01
CA ALA A 78 -9.69 2.35 -0.82
C ALA A 78 -9.93 1.04 -0.08
N GLU A 79 -10.35 1.05 1.18
CA GLU A 79 -10.63 -0.16 1.97
C GLU A 79 -11.55 -1.15 1.22
N GLU A 80 -12.58 -0.66 0.54
CA GLU A 80 -13.51 -1.48 -0.25
C GLU A 80 -12.88 -2.08 -1.53
N ARG A 81 -11.75 -1.54 -2.00
CA ARG A 81 -11.01 -2.08 -3.15
C ARG A 81 -10.03 -3.18 -2.75
N SER A 82 -9.79 -3.37 -1.45
CA SER A 82 -8.96 -4.47 -1.00
C SER A 82 -9.54 -5.81 -1.46
N TRP A 83 -8.65 -6.70 -1.90
CA TRP A 83 -8.99 -8.01 -2.46
C TRP A 83 -9.87 -8.00 -3.72
N THR A 84 -10.10 -6.82 -4.32
CA THR A 84 -10.88 -6.66 -5.55
C THR A 84 -9.93 -6.54 -6.75
N PHE A 85 -9.67 -7.68 -7.39
CA PHE A 85 -8.79 -7.79 -8.56
C PHE A 85 -9.63 -7.89 -9.84
N LYS A 86 -9.38 -7.01 -10.82
CA LYS A 86 -10.11 -7.06 -12.09
C LYS A 86 -9.48 -8.02 -13.09
N HIS A 87 -8.17 -8.28 -12.97
CA HIS A 87 -7.39 -8.96 -14.01
C HIS A 87 -6.96 -10.39 -13.65
N ARG A 88 -7.80 -11.14 -12.91
CA ARG A 88 -7.55 -12.54 -12.53
C ARG A 88 -7.46 -13.52 -13.69
#